data_AF-X1U1J3-F1
#
_entry.id   AF-X1U1J3-F1
#
_cell.length_a   1.000
_cell.length_b   1.000
_cell.length_c   1.000
_cell.angle_alpha   90.00
_cell.angle_beta   90.00
_cell.angle_gamma   90.00
#
_symmetry.space_group_name_H-M   'P 1'
#
loop_
_entity.id
_entity.type
_entity.pdbx_description
1 polymer ?
#
loop_
_entity_poly.entity_id
_entity_poly.type
_entity_poly.pdbx_seq_one_letter_code
_entity_poly.pdbx_strand_id
1 'polypeptide(L)'
;MINYDTWVQLHLQQDAETQIDWNDATSVTSVTYGETTLADTDYTVTFIEPGLSMLTIKYVFFVGLDPPVAVDEVLTFTVDFDVGTDTFNVTILSTPAVGASINYDTWVQLHLQEDAVTQIDWNDASSVTGVTYGVTTLTADTDYTVTPIT
;
A
#
# COMPACT_ATOMS: atom_id res chain seq x y z
N MET A 1 8.28 9.92 -23.15
CA MET A 1 6.81 9.83 -23.29
C MET A 1 6.39 8.81 -22.27
N ILE A 2 5.85 9.25 -21.13
CA ILE A 2 5.31 8.36 -20.11
C ILE A 2 3.89 8.00 -20.54
N ASN A 3 3.58 6.71 -20.74
CA ASN A 3 2.32 6.33 -21.38
C ASN A 3 1.61 5.16 -20.70
N TYR A 4 1.24 5.32 -19.42
CA TYR A 4 0.23 4.49 -18.74
C TYR A 4 -0.47 5.29 -17.64
N ASP A 5 -1.81 5.19 -17.57
CA ASP A 5 -2.59 5.65 -16.42
C ASP A 5 -2.21 4.81 -15.20
N THR A 6 -1.79 5.49 -14.13
CA THR A 6 -1.37 4.84 -12.88
C THR A 6 -2.43 5.02 -11.80
N TRP A 7 -2.59 3.99 -10.98
CA TRP A 7 -3.62 3.94 -9.95
C TRP A 7 -2.98 3.52 -8.62
N VAL A 8 -3.45 4.11 -7.52
CA VAL A 8 -3.03 3.75 -6.15
C VAL A 8 -4.24 3.35 -5.34
N GLN A 9 -4.16 2.22 -4.64
CA GLN A 9 -5.13 1.82 -3.61
C GLN A 9 -4.58 2.17 -2.22
N LEU A 10 -5.14 3.21 -1.59
CA LEU A 10 -4.63 3.76 -0.33
C LEU A 10 -4.71 2.75 0.84
N HIS A 11 -5.76 1.95 0.92
CA HIS A 11 -5.90 0.98 2.02
C HIS A 11 -4.92 -0.19 1.91
N LEU A 12 -4.44 -0.49 0.69
CA LEU A 12 -3.38 -1.47 0.44
C LEU A 12 -1.97 -0.90 0.62
N GLN A 13 -1.83 0.39 0.95
CA GLN A 13 -0.53 1.07 1.07
C GLN A 13 0.34 0.85 -0.18
N GLN A 14 -0.27 0.98 -1.35
CA GLN A 14 0.39 0.66 -2.62
C GLN A 14 1.18 1.84 -3.17
N ASP A 15 2.39 1.58 -3.67
CA ASP A 15 3.16 2.54 -4.45
C ASP A 15 2.49 2.82 -5.81
N ALA A 16 2.66 4.03 -6.37
CA ALA A 16 2.28 4.31 -7.76
C ALA A 16 3.45 4.03 -8.68
N GLU A 17 3.23 3.39 -9.82
CA GLU A 17 4.30 2.98 -10.73
C GLU A 17 3.98 3.38 -12.17
N THR A 18 4.91 4.07 -12.83
CA THR A 18 4.82 4.41 -14.25
C THR A 18 6.13 4.15 -15.00
N GLN A 19 6.04 3.88 -16.29
CA GLN A 19 7.20 3.60 -17.13
C GLN A 19 7.78 4.89 -17.73
N ILE A 20 9.10 4.98 -17.74
CA ILE A 20 9.86 6.02 -18.43
C ILE A 20 10.43 5.43 -19.72
N ASP A 21 9.94 5.95 -20.85
CA ASP A 21 10.61 5.85 -22.15
C ASP A 21 11.56 7.04 -22.32
N TRP A 22 12.86 6.75 -22.28
CA TRP A 22 13.92 7.76 -22.21
C TRP A 22 14.04 8.62 -23.46
N ASN A 23 13.75 8.07 -24.66
CA ASN A 23 14.03 8.73 -25.93
C ASN A 23 15.47 9.30 -25.97
N ASP A 24 15.62 10.63 -26.02
CA ASP A 24 16.90 11.34 -26.04
C ASP A 24 17.40 11.78 -24.64
N ALA A 25 16.60 11.59 -23.59
CA ALA A 25 16.97 11.89 -22.22
C ALA A 25 17.84 10.79 -21.60
N THR A 26 18.65 11.15 -20.61
CA THR A 26 19.54 10.21 -19.90
C THR A 26 19.35 10.20 -18.39
N SER A 27 18.66 11.20 -17.82
CA SER A 27 18.40 11.27 -16.39
C SER A 27 17.11 12.03 -16.06
N VAL A 28 16.50 11.67 -14.93
CA VAL A 28 15.48 12.49 -14.27
C VAL A 28 16.22 13.51 -13.41
N THR A 29 15.91 14.78 -13.58
CA THR A 29 16.51 15.90 -12.83
C THR A 29 15.61 16.38 -11.70
N SER A 30 14.28 16.23 -11.82
CA SER A 30 13.33 16.52 -10.76
C SER A 30 12.02 15.77 -10.94
N VAL A 31 11.34 15.49 -9.84
CA VAL A 31 9.93 15.08 -9.82
C VAL A 31 9.18 16.04 -8.90
N THR A 32 8.07 16.60 -9.38
CA THR A 32 7.28 17.59 -8.65
C THR A 32 5.80 17.22 -8.63
N TYR A 33 5.12 17.62 -7.55
CA TYR A 33 3.67 17.59 -7.40
C TYR A 33 3.21 19.02 -7.06
N GLY A 34 2.47 19.65 -7.98
CA GLY A 34 2.20 21.09 -7.91
C GLY A 34 3.50 21.90 -7.95
N GLU A 35 3.73 22.74 -6.94
CA GLU A 35 4.98 23.53 -6.80
C GLU A 35 6.04 22.83 -5.92
N THR A 36 5.74 21.64 -5.40
CA THR A 36 6.60 20.94 -4.45
C THR A 36 7.48 19.91 -5.16
N THR A 37 8.79 20.03 -5.00
CA THR A 37 9.74 18.98 -5.39
C THR A 37 9.71 17.83 -4.39
N LEU A 38 9.55 16.61 -4.90
CA LEU A 38 9.59 15.39 -4.10
C LEU A 38 11.02 15.14 -3.58
N ALA A 39 11.13 14.57 -2.38
CA ALA A 39 12.41 14.13 -1.83
C ALA A 39 12.83 12.78 -2.43
N ASP A 40 14.12 12.45 -2.33
CA ASP A 40 14.67 11.16 -2.78
C ASP A 40 14.04 9.94 -2.05
N THR A 41 13.35 10.18 -0.92
CA THR A 41 12.60 9.15 -0.19
C THR A 41 11.20 8.91 -0.75
N ASP A 42 10.67 9.85 -1.52
CA ASP A 42 9.28 9.86 -1.98
C ASP A 42 9.13 9.19 -3.35
N TYR A 43 10.24 8.99 -4.07
CA TYR A 43 10.23 8.27 -5.34
C TYR A 43 11.53 7.50 -5.58
N THR A 44 11.47 6.54 -6.51
CA THR A 44 12.64 5.82 -7.01
C THR A 44 12.56 5.64 -8.51
N VAL A 45 13.69 5.72 -9.21
CA VAL A 45 13.80 5.34 -10.62
C VAL A 45 14.61 4.04 -10.72
N THR A 46 13.99 2.97 -11.18
CA THR A 46 14.61 1.65 -11.31
C THR A 46 14.77 1.29 -12.78
N PHE A 47 15.99 0.94 -13.19
CA PHE A 47 16.25 0.43 -14.53
C PHE A 47 15.61 -0.95 -14.72
N ILE A 48 14.86 -1.15 -15.81
CA ILE A 48 14.28 -2.45 -16.17
C ILE A 48 15.11 -3.08 -17.30
N GLU A 49 15.18 -2.40 -18.44
CA GLU A 49 15.88 -2.88 -19.63
C GLU A 49 16.34 -1.69 -20.50
N PRO A 50 17.21 -1.89 -21.50
CA PRO A 50 17.73 -0.77 -22.30
C PRO A 50 16.61 0.09 -22.91
N GLY A 51 16.59 1.37 -22.55
CA GLY A 51 15.58 2.33 -23.01
C GLY A 51 14.34 2.43 -22.14
N LEU A 52 14.21 1.60 -21.09
CA LEU A 52 13.03 1.53 -20.22
C LEU A 52 13.40 1.50 -18.73
N SER A 53 12.78 2.40 -17.97
CA SER A 53 12.86 2.42 -16.50
C SER A 53 11.47 2.49 -15.87
N MET A 54 11.35 2.11 -14.59
CA MET A 54 10.16 2.35 -13.77
C MET A 54 10.40 3.52 -12.84
N LEU A 55 9.50 4.51 -12.87
CA LEU A 55 9.36 5.52 -11.83
C LEU A 55 8.29 5.06 -10.84
N THR A 56 8.69 4.96 -9.57
CA THR A 56 7.80 4.60 -8.47
C THR A 56 7.63 5.79 -7.54
N ILE A 57 6.41 6.26 -7.30
CA ILE A 57 6.08 7.20 -6.22
C ILE A 57 5.64 6.39 -5.01
N LYS A 58 6.30 6.62 -3.87
CA LYS A 58 6.10 5.82 -2.66
C LYS A 58 4.75 6.10 -2.02
N TYR A 59 4.09 5.07 -1.51
CA TYR A 59 2.77 5.21 -0.90
C TYR A 59 2.76 6.22 0.26
N VAL A 60 3.87 6.30 1.00
CA VAL A 60 4.06 7.23 2.13
C VAL A 60 3.95 8.70 1.72
N PHE A 61 4.26 9.04 0.46
CA PHE A 61 4.04 10.38 -0.07
C PHE A 61 2.56 10.73 -0.03
N PHE A 62 1.69 9.86 -0.54
CA PHE A 62 0.23 10.11 -0.59
C PHE A 62 -0.39 10.21 0.80
N VAL A 63 0.06 9.36 1.74
CA VAL A 63 -0.40 9.39 3.14
C VAL A 63 0.07 10.65 3.87
N GLY A 64 1.20 11.23 3.45
CA GLY A 64 1.78 12.43 4.03
C GLY A 64 1.20 13.76 3.52
N LEU A 65 0.29 13.73 2.54
CA LEU A 65 -0.30 14.96 1.97
C LEU A 65 -1.25 15.64 2.95
N ASP A 66 -1.16 16.97 3.02
CA ASP A 66 -2.07 17.85 3.77
C ASP A 66 -2.56 18.98 2.84
N PRO A 67 -3.87 19.03 2.50
CA PRO A 67 -4.92 18.15 2.98
C PRO A 67 -4.77 16.69 2.48
N PRO A 68 -5.31 15.69 3.21
CA PRO A 68 -5.33 14.31 2.74
C PRO A 68 -6.06 14.18 1.42
N VAL A 69 -5.55 13.32 0.54
CA VAL A 69 -6.15 13.05 -0.77
C VAL A 69 -7.49 12.33 -0.64
N ALA A 70 -8.42 12.72 -1.51
CA ALA A 70 -9.75 12.12 -1.59
C ALA A 70 -9.78 10.93 -2.56
N VAL A 71 -10.79 10.08 -2.40
CA VAL A 71 -11.11 9.04 -3.38
C VAL A 71 -11.50 9.68 -4.71
N ASP A 72 -11.07 9.06 -5.80
CA ASP A 72 -11.23 9.51 -7.19
C ASP A 72 -10.51 10.83 -7.50
N GLU A 73 -9.65 11.31 -6.60
CA GLU A 73 -8.78 12.43 -6.87
C GLU A 73 -7.67 12.03 -7.85
N VAL A 74 -7.42 12.91 -8.83
CA VAL A 74 -6.36 12.73 -9.83
C VAL A 74 -5.21 13.67 -9.49
N LEU A 75 -4.08 13.08 -9.13
CA LEU A 75 -2.84 13.78 -8.82
C LEU A 75 -1.97 13.82 -10.07
N THR A 76 -1.60 15.02 -10.52
CA THR A 76 -0.70 15.19 -11.66
C THR A 76 0.72 15.46 -11.16
N PHE A 77 1.65 14.63 -11.59
CA PHE A 77 3.07 14.77 -11.33
C PHE A 77 3.79 15.27 -12.58
N THR A 78 4.77 16.14 -12.38
CA THR A 78 5.66 16.61 -13.44
C THR A 78 7.04 16.01 -13.24
N VAL A 79 7.61 15.46 -14.30
CA VAL A 79 8.94 14.86 -14.32
C VAL A 79 9.81 15.68 -15.27
N ASP A 80 10.83 16.31 -14.71
CA ASP A 80 11.84 17.02 -15.47
C ASP A 80 13.00 16.08 -15.77
N PHE A 81 13.41 16.06 -17.03
CA PHE A 81 14.56 15.31 -17.52
C PHE A 81 15.73 16.25 -17.80
N ASP A 82 16.90 15.70 -18.09
CA ASP A 82 18.02 16.49 -18.66
C ASP A 82 17.67 17.04 -20.05
N VAL A 83 16.73 16.39 -20.76
CA VAL A 83 16.18 16.83 -22.04
C VAL A 83 14.65 16.77 -22.00
N GLY A 84 14.02 17.90 -21.69
CA GLY A 84 12.56 18.08 -21.73
C GLY A 84 11.86 17.76 -20.41
N THR A 85 10.52 17.82 -20.45
CA THR A 85 9.63 17.63 -19.31
C THR A 85 8.42 16.83 -19.77
N ASP A 86 7.90 15.97 -18.91
CA ASP A 86 6.68 15.19 -19.15
C ASP A 86 5.81 15.16 -17.88
N THR A 87 4.56 14.74 -18.02
CA THR A 87 3.62 14.62 -16.88
C THR A 87 2.92 13.28 -16.89
N PHE A 88 2.57 12.78 -15.71
CA PHE A 88 1.70 11.62 -15.58
C PHE A 88 0.69 11.81 -14.45
N ASN A 89 -0.42 11.07 -14.54
CA ASN A 89 -1.48 11.13 -13.56
C ASN A 89 -1.50 9.87 -12.71
N VAL A 90 -1.72 10.06 -11.41
CA VAL A 90 -2.05 9.03 -10.44
C VAL A 90 -3.47 9.27 -9.99
N THR A 91 -4.37 8.31 -10.19
CA THR A 91 -5.72 8.41 -9.63
C THR A 91 -5.82 7.59 -8.35
N ILE A 92 -6.37 8.22 -7.31
CA ILE A 92 -6.58 7.60 -6.00
C ILE A 92 -7.85 6.76 -6.03
N LEU A 93 -7.68 5.44 -5.89
CA LEU A 93 -8.79 4.51 -5.78
C LEU A 93 -9.06 4.14 -4.33
N SER A 94 -10.33 4.04 -3.98
CA SER A 94 -10.78 3.35 -2.78
C SER A 94 -11.60 2.14 -3.19
N THR A 95 -10.97 0.97 -3.16
CA THR A 95 -11.73 -0.27 -3.00
C THR A 95 -12.13 -0.38 -1.52
N PRO A 96 -13.34 -0.87 -1.18
CA PRO A 96 -13.70 -1.07 0.22
C PRO A 96 -12.72 -2.03 0.88
N ALA A 97 -12.24 -1.69 2.08
CA ALA A 97 -11.42 -2.61 2.86
C ALA A 97 -12.23 -3.88 3.19
N VAL A 98 -11.62 -5.03 2.95
CA VAL A 98 -12.18 -6.34 3.28
C VAL A 98 -11.70 -6.72 4.68
N GLY A 99 -12.63 -6.78 5.63
CA GLY A 99 -12.32 -7.16 7.01
C GLY A 99 -11.82 -8.60 7.12
N ALA A 100 -11.08 -8.91 8.18
CA ALA A 100 -10.66 -10.28 8.48
C ALA A 100 -11.87 -11.20 8.70
N SER A 101 -11.70 -12.48 8.38
CA SER A 101 -12.70 -13.51 8.62
C SER A 101 -12.12 -14.72 9.34
N ILE A 102 -12.95 -15.37 10.14
CA ILE A 102 -12.67 -16.68 10.75
C ILE A 102 -13.63 -17.66 10.09
N ASN A 103 -13.12 -18.53 9.23
CA ASN A 103 -13.93 -19.48 8.45
C ASN A 103 -13.82 -20.93 8.96
N TYR A 104 -13.30 -21.13 10.16
CA TYR A 104 -13.04 -22.44 10.72
C TYR A 104 -13.63 -22.58 12.11
N ASP A 105 -14.68 -23.41 12.20
CA ASP A 105 -15.11 -23.94 13.48
C ASP A 105 -14.02 -24.85 14.03
N THR A 106 -13.73 -24.69 15.32
CA THR A 106 -12.75 -25.52 16.04
C THR A 106 -13.43 -26.26 17.19
N TRP A 107 -12.76 -27.27 17.72
CA TRP A 107 -13.24 -28.06 18.84
C TRP A 107 -12.10 -28.31 19.81
N VAL A 108 -12.45 -28.48 21.08
CA VAL A 108 -11.50 -28.85 22.14
C VAL A 108 -12.00 -30.09 22.87
N GLN A 109 -11.07 -30.92 23.32
CA GLN A 109 -11.37 -32.00 24.25
C GLN A 109 -11.14 -31.53 25.68
N LEU A 110 -12.23 -31.21 26.37
CA LEU A 110 -12.18 -30.64 27.74
C LEU A 110 -11.34 -31.44 28.73
N HIS A 111 -11.34 -32.78 28.61
CA HIS A 111 -10.59 -33.65 29.50
C HIS A 111 -9.06 -33.63 29.25
N LEU A 112 -8.63 -33.13 28.09
CA LEU A 112 -7.22 -32.98 27.73
C LEU A 112 -6.65 -31.62 28.13
N GLN A 113 -7.51 -30.64 28.48
CA GLN A 113 -7.08 -29.28 28.85
C GLN A 113 -6.21 -28.63 27.77
N GLU A 114 -6.66 -28.73 26.51
CA GLU A 114 -5.96 -28.19 25.34
C GLU A 114 -6.54 -26.84 24.90
N ASP A 115 -5.71 -26.04 24.25
CA ASP A 115 -6.12 -24.77 23.65
C ASP A 115 -6.97 -24.98 22.39
N ALA A 116 -7.94 -24.10 22.16
CA ALA A 116 -8.68 -24.04 20.91
C ALA A 116 -7.86 -23.30 19.85
N VAL A 117 -7.63 -23.92 18.69
CA VAL A 117 -6.89 -23.30 17.58
C VAL A 117 -7.85 -23.07 16.41
N THR A 118 -7.88 -21.85 15.88
CA THR A 118 -8.57 -21.49 14.64
C THR A 118 -7.65 -20.65 13.77
N GLN A 119 -8.00 -20.53 12.49
CA GLN A 119 -7.26 -19.74 11.51
C GLN A 119 -8.02 -18.46 11.16
N ILE A 120 -7.27 -17.37 11.03
CA ILE A 120 -7.76 -16.06 10.59
C ILE A 120 -7.33 -15.86 9.13
N ASP A 121 -8.29 -15.57 8.27
CA ASP A 121 -8.02 -14.95 6.97
C ASP A 121 -7.95 -13.43 7.19
N TRP A 122 -6.73 -12.87 7.14
CA TRP A 122 -6.49 -11.49 7.52
C TRP A 122 -7.11 -10.45 6.59
N ASN A 123 -7.19 -10.76 5.29
CA ASN A 123 -7.57 -9.79 4.25
C ASN A 123 -6.80 -8.47 4.45
N ASP A 124 -7.49 -7.33 4.60
CA ASP A 124 -6.85 -6.02 4.77
C ASP A 124 -6.59 -5.67 6.26
N ALA A 125 -6.95 -6.54 7.20
CA ALA A 125 -6.70 -6.31 8.61
C ALA A 125 -5.25 -6.66 8.99
N SER A 126 -4.65 -5.85 9.86
CA SER A 126 -3.26 -6.01 10.31
C SER A 126 -3.09 -6.63 11.69
N SER A 127 -4.16 -6.67 12.50
CA SER A 127 -4.10 -7.14 13.89
C SER A 127 -5.47 -7.52 14.46
N VAL A 128 -5.47 -8.39 15.48
CA VAL A 128 -6.64 -8.61 16.32
C VAL A 128 -6.63 -7.54 17.41
N THR A 129 -7.67 -6.71 17.45
CA THR A 129 -7.79 -5.63 18.45
C THR A 129 -8.51 -6.07 19.73
N GLY A 130 -9.16 -7.23 19.72
CA GLY A 130 -9.76 -7.84 20.90
C GLY A 130 -10.50 -9.13 20.58
N VAL A 131 -10.68 -9.96 21.61
CA VAL A 131 -11.51 -11.17 21.55
C VAL A 131 -12.52 -11.09 22.69
N THR A 132 -13.78 -11.41 22.40
CA THR A 132 -14.85 -11.39 23.40
C THR A 132 -15.57 -12.72 23.45
N TYR A 133 -15.84 -13.20 24.67
CA TYR A 133 -16.73 -14.31 24.93
C TYR A 133 -18.01 -13.79 25.59
N GLY A 134 -19.11 -13.73 24.82
CA GLY A 134 -20.34 -13.06 25.25
C GLY A 134 -20.10 -11.57 25.48
N VAL A 135 -20.18 -11.13 26.73
CA VAL A 135 -19.93 -9.72 27.13
C VAL A 135 -18.54 -9.51 27.76
N THR A 136 -17.77 -10.58 27.92
CA THR A 136 -16.45 -10.53 28.57
C THR A 136 -15.37 -10.35 27.52
N THR A 137 -14.55 -9.32 27.67
CA THR A 137 -13.31 -9.16 26.91
C THR A 137 -12.24 -10.09 27.46
N LEU A 138 -11.62 -10.87 26.59
CA LEU A 138 -10.51 -11.74 26.91
C LEU A 138 -9.20 -10.94 26.92
N THR A 139 -8.24 -11.39 27.72
CA THR A 139 -6.93 -10.74 27.90
C THR A 139 -5.91 -11.36 26.93
N ALA A 140 -5.30 -10.54 26.08
CA ALA A 140 -4.20 -10.99 25.21
C ALA A 140 -3.05 -11.56 26.05
N ASP A 141 -2.35 -12.56 25.50
CA ASP A 141 -1.23 -13.30 26.10
C ASP A 141 -1.56 -14.08 27.39
N THR A 142 -2.82 -14.06 27.82
CA THR A 142 -3.32 -14.87 28.95
C THR A 142 -4.43 -15.80 28.49
N ASP A 143 -5.48 -15.25 27.88
CA ASP A 143 -6.66 -16.00 27.44
C ASP A 143 -6.59 -16.38 25.95
N TYR A 144 -5.82 -15.64 25.15
CA TYR A 144 -5.58 -15.95 23.74
C TYR A 144 -4.22 -15.45 23.28
N THR A 145 -3.68 -16.09 22.25
CA THR A 145 -2.49 -15.63 21.50
C THR A 145 -2.79 -15.64 20.01
N VAL A 146 -2.05 -14.85 19.24
CA VAL A 146 -2.15 -14.81 17.78
C VAL A 146 -0.77 -15.08 17.22
N THR A 147 -0.62 -16.20 16.52
CA THR A 147 0.66 -16.63 15.94
C THR A 147 0.57 -16.68 14.42
N PRO A 148 1.56 -16.14 13.68
CA PRO A 148 1.64 -16.32 12.23
C PRO A 148 1.74 -17.81 11.88
N ILE A 149 1.07 -18.23 10.80
CA ILE A 149 1.32 -19.55 10.21
C ILE A 149 2.60 -19.44 9.39
N THR A 150 3.61 -20.24 9.73
CA THR A 150 4.87 -20.39 8.97
C THR A 150 4.78 -21.47 7.92
#